data_AF-A0AAU3GG48-F1
#
_entry.id   AF-A0AAU3GG48-F1
#
_cell.length_a   1.000
_cell.length_b   1.000
_cell.length_c   1.000
_cell.angle_alpha   90.00
_cell.angle_beta   90.00
_cell.angle_gamma   90.00
#
_symmetry.space_group_name_H-M   'P 1'
#
loop_
_entity.id
_entity.type
_entity.pdbx_description
1 polymer ?
#
loop_
_entity_poly.entity_id
_entity_poly.type
_entity_poly.pdbx_seq_one_letter_code
_entity_poly.pdbx_strand_id
1 'polypeptide(L)'
;MHGYVVGMDGQLPQMWVFFEHIEPALVFGRAGRMSGYDISGYGVYEAAREVRYDERSQREVHTLYVAGESLDRRDGEAKVFNRWVRGCDPESSQFEPPRRQAAGPG
;
A
#
# COMPACT_ATOMS: atom_id res chain seq x y z
N MET A 1 0.41 0.61 -15.21
CA MET A 1 1.21 -0.15 -14.23
C MET A 1 0.28 -1.05 -13.45
N HIS A 2 0.58 -2.35 -13.32
CA HIS A 2 -0.21 -3.27 -12.49
C HIS A 2 0.30 -3.27 -11.06
N GLY A 3 -0.58 -3.50 -10.09
CA GLY A 3 -0.24 -3.56 -8.68
C GLY A 3 -1.48 -3.77 -7.83
N TYR A 4 -1.48 -3.17 -6.65
CA TYR A 4 -2.48 -3.33 -5.62
C TYR A 4 -2.90 -1.97 -5.09
N VAL A 5 -4.14 -1.84 -4.65
CA VAL A 5 -4.61 -0.63 -3.98
C VAL A 5 -5.21 -1.00 -2.64
N VAL A 6 -4.89 -0.20 -1.63
CA VAL A 6 -5.52 -0.26 -0.32
C VAL A 6 -6.54 0.87 -0.26
N GLY A 7 -7.81 0.51 -0.13
CA GLY A 7 -8.89 1.43 0.21
C GLY A 7 -9.06 1.46 1.72
N MET A 8 -9.14 2.64 2.31
CA MET A 8 -9.44 2.84 3.73
C MET A 8 -10.71 3.67 3.88
N ASP A 9 -11.54 3.27 4.84
CA ASP A 9 -12.79 3.94 5.19
C ASP A 9 -12.83 4.20 6.71
N GLY A 10 -13.58 5.23 7.12
CA GLY A 10 -13.57 5.71 8.49
C GLY A 10 -14.10 7.13 8.65
N GLN A 11 -13.66 7.81 9.71
CA GLN A 11 -13.96 9.25 9.88
C GLN A 11 -13.14 10.16 8.96
N LEU A 12 -12.05 9.64 8.39
CA LEU A 12 -11.29 10.33 7.37
C LEU A 12 -11.94 10.14 5.99
N PRO A 13 -11.82 11.11 5.07
CA PRO A 13 -12.23 10.92 3.68
C PRO A 13 -11.62 9.64 3.11
N GLN A 14 -12.39 8.93 2.26
CA GLN A 14 -11.91 7.70 1.64
C GLN A 14 -10.55 7.93 0.96
N MET A 15 -9.57 7.12 1.36
CA MET A 15 -8.22 7.18 0.81
C MET A 15 -7.91 5.91 0.03
N TRP A 16 -7.25 6.09 -1.11
CA TRP A 16 -6.75 5.01 -1.95
C TRP A 16 -5.23 5.13 -2.06
N VAL A 17 -4.51 4.09 -1.65
CA VAL A 17 -3.04 4.05 -1.68
C VAL A 17 -2.60 2.90 -2.58
N PHE A 18 -1.84 3.22 -3.63
CA PHE A 18 -1.34 2.23 -4.59
C PHE A 18 0.01 1.66 -4.16
N PHE A 19 0.20 0.36 -4.35
CA PHE A 19 1.41 -0.39 -4.10
C PHE A 19 1.74 -1.26 -5.31
N GLU A 20 3.02 -1.38 -5.65
CA GLU A 20 3.46 -2.27 -6.75
C GLU A 20 3.39 -3.76 -6.35
N HIS A 21 3.48 -4.05 -5.05
CA HIS A 21 3.54 -5.41 -4.52
C HIS A 21 2.46 -5.67 -3.47
N ILE A 22 1.99 -6.92 -3.40
CA ILE A 22 0.89 -7.33 -2.51
C ILE A 22 1.28 -7.28 -1.04
N GLU A 23 2.51 -7.64 -0.70
CA GLU A 23 2.97 -7.76 0.69
C GLU A 23 2.91 -6.42 1.43
N PRO A 24 3.49 -5.32 0.92
CA PRO A 24 3.35 -4.02 1.57
C PRO A 24 1.91 -3.51 1.57
N ALA A 25 1.09 -3.84 0.56
CA ALA A 25 -0.32 -3.45 0.53
C ALA A 25 -1.12 -4.11 1.67
N LEU A 26 -0.97 -5.42 1.86
CA LEU A 26 -1.62 -6.16 2.95
C LEU A 26 -1.13 -5.68 4.33
N VAL A 27 0.17 -5.50 4.50
CA VAL A 27 0.75 -5.04 5.77
C VAL A 27 0.26 -3.63 6.10
N PHE A 28 0.22 -2.73 5.11
CA PHE A 28 -0.26 -1.36 5.30
C PHE A 28 -1.75 -1.30 5.66
N GLY A 29 -2.60 -2.03 4.93
CA GLY A 29 -4.03 -2.10 5.24
C GLY A 29 -4.28 -2.65 6.65
N ARG A 30 -3.56 -3.71 7.03
CA ARG A 30 -3.63 -4.28 8.38
C ARG A 30 -3.15 -3.30 9.46
N ALA A 31 -2.07 -2.57 9.22
CA ALA A 31 -1.57 -1.54 10.15
C ALA A 31 -2.59 -0.41 10.36
N GLY A 32 -3.40 -0.10 9.34
CA GLY A 32 -4.52 0.84 9.44
C GLY A 32 -5.49 0.50 10.59
N ARG A 33 -5.79 -0.80 10.82
CA ARG A 33 -6.63 -1.23 11.97
C ARG A 33 -6.00 -0.98 13.34
N MET A 34 -4.68 -0.79 13.40
CA MET A 34 -3.95 -0.52 14.65
C MET A 34 -3.75 0.98 14.89
N SER A 35 -4.15 1.81 13.93
CA SER A 35 -4.06 3.26 14.03
C SER A 35 -5.06 3.80 15.06
N GLY A 36 -4.66 4.81 15.84
CA GLY A 36 -5.56 5.52 16.75
C GLY A 36 -6.55 6.46 16.04
N TYR A 37 -6.46 6.55 14.71
CA TYR A 37 -7.48 7.19 13.87
C TYR A 37 -8.62 6.21 13.61
N ASP A 38 -9.87 6.70 13.59
CA ASP A 38 -11.10 5.91 13.35
C ASP A 38 -11.14 5.35 11.91
N ILE A 39 -10.28 4.39 11.60
CA ILE A 39 -10.37 3.55 10.42
C ILE A 39 -11.35 2.43 10.75
N SER A 40 -12.57 2.51 10.21
CA SER A 40 -13.64 1.53 10.42
C SER A 40 -13.45 0.29 9.55
N GLY A 41 -12.71 0.42 8.45
CA GLY A 41 -12.46 -0.67 7.53
C GLY A 41 -11.32 -0.39 6.55
N TYR A 42 -10.79 -1.47 6.00
CA TYR A 42 -9.90 -1.41 4.85
C TYR A 42 -10.23 -2.55 3.89
N GLY A 43 -9.80 -2.42 2.64
CA GLY A 43 -9.79 -3.51 1.66
C GLY A 43 -8.58 -3.40 0.75
N VAL A 44 -8.02 -4.54 0.36
CA VAL A 44 -6.88 -4.60 -0.56
C VAL A 44 -7.32 -5.23 -1.87
N TYR A 45 -7.08 -4.58 -3.00
CA TYR A 45 -7.58 -5.01 -4.30
C TYR A 45 -6.45 -5.03 -5.33
N GLU A 46 -6.52 -5.93 -6.31
CA GLU A 46 -5.68 -5.78 -7.51
C GLU A 46 -6.11 -4.51 -8.27
N ALA A 47 -5.14 -3.80 -8.83
CA ALA A 47 -5.41 -2.57 -9.54
C ALA A 47 -4.45 -2.35 -10.70
N ALA A 48 -4.91 -1.57 -11.68
CA ALA A 48 -4.03 -0.92 -12.64
C ALA A 48 -4.02 0.59 -12.37
N ARG A 49 -2.83 1.18 -12.32
CA ARG A 49 -2.62 2.62 -12.25
C ARG A 49 -2.22 3.16 -13.62
N GLU A 50 -2.87 4.24 -13.99
CA GLU A 50 -2.54 5.04 -15.16
C GLU A 50 -2.30 6.49 -14.72
N VAL A 51 -1.30 7.12 -15.32
CA VAL A 51 -0.97 8.53 -15.10
C VAL A 51 -1.04 9.22 -16.45
N ARG A 52 -1.88 10.25 -16.54
CA ARG A 52 -2.04 11.07 -17.75
C ARG A 52 -1.89 12.53 -17.37
N TYR A 53 -1.30 13.32 -18.25
CA TYR A 53 -1.30 14.77 -18.09
C TYR A 53 -2.61 15.32 -18.68
N ASP A 54 -3.38 16.07 -17.89
CA ASP A 54 -4.56 16.80 -18.36
C ASP A 54 -4.18 18.23 -18.71
N GLU A 55 -4.17 18.54 -20.01
CA GLU A 55 -3.81 19.86 -20.52
C GLU A 55 -4.78 20.96 -20.04
N ARG A 56 -6.06 20.63 -19.81
CA ARG A 56 -7.05 21.63 -19.40
C ARG A 56 -6.82 22.11 -17.97
N SER A 57 -6.48 21.20 -17.06
CA SER A 57 -6.20 21.52 -15.66
C SER A 57 -4.71 21.74 -15.36
N GLN A 58 -3.82 21.52 -16.36
CA GLN A 58 -2.37 21.61 -16.25
C GLN A 58 -1.80 20.75 -15.11
N ARG A 59 -2.36 19.54 -14.93
CA ARG A 59 -2.04 18.65 -13.81
C ARG A 59 -1.92 17.20 -14.24
N GLU A 60 -1.17 16.42 -13.48
CA GLU A 60 -1.18 14.97 -13.59
C GLU A 60 -2.47 14.39 -12.98
N VAL A 61 -3.16 13.58 -13.76
CA VAL A 61 -4.35 12.84 -13.35
C VAL A 61 -3.94 11.38 -13.16
N HIS A 62 -4.22 10.86 -11.97
CA HIS A 62 -3.97 9.48 -11.61
C HIS A 62 -5.30 8.72 -11.63
N THR A 63 -5.42 7.75 -12.53
CA THR A 63 -6.60 6.89 -12.62
C THR A 63 -6.26 5.51 -12.06
N LEU A 64 -7.12 5.02 -11.17
CA LEU A 64 -7.03 3.69 -10.57
C LEU A 64 -8.19 2.84 -11.09
N TYR A 65 -7.86 1.76 -11.77
CA TYR A 65 -8.80 0.73 -12.19
C TYR A 65 -8.72 -0.42 -11.19
N VAL A 66 -9.78 -0.61 -10.40
CA VAL A 66 -9.78 -1.53 -9.24
C VAL A 66 -10.54 -2.80 -9.58
N ALA A 67 -9.95 -3.96 -9.31
CA ALA A 67 -10.60 -5.27 -9.45
C ALA A 67 -11.56 -5.53 -8.27
N GLY A 68 -12.64 -6.27 -8.52
CA GLY A 68 -13.79 -6.31 -7.62
C GLY A 68 -13.64 -7.09 -6.30
N GLU A 69 -12.64 -7.96 -6.16
CA GLU A 69 -12.49 -8.81 -4.97
C GLU A 69 -11.40 -8.33 -4.01
N SER A 70 -11.76 -8.27 -2.73
CA SER A 70 -10.86 -7.88 -1.63
C SER A 70 -9.94 -9.05 -1.24
N LEU A 71 -8.64 -8.87 -1.41
CA LEU A 71 -7.59 -9.84 -1.16
C LEU A 71 -7.30 -10.05 0.33
N ASP A 72 -7.58 -9.05 1.18
CA ASP A 72 -7.43 -9.14 2.65
C ASP A 72 -8.42 -10.12 3.30
N ARG A 73 -9.43 -10.58 2.55
CA ARG A 73 -10.43 -11.55 3.02
C ARG A 73 -10.17 -12.97 2.51
N ARG A 74 -9.11 -13.16 1.72
CA ARG A 74 -8.75 -14.48 1.17
C ARG A 74 -7.87 -15.25 2.15
N ASP A 75 -7.97 -16.57 2.09
CA ASP A 75 -7.06 -17.44 2.82
C ASP A 75 -5.61 -17.22 2.37
N GLY A 76 -4.67 -17.23 3.32
CA GLY A 76 -3.24 -17.11 3.05
C GLY A 76 -2.61 -15.76 3.39
N GLU A 77 -3.38 -14.77 3.84
CA GLU A 77 -2.87 -13.49 4.35
C GLU A 77 -1.73 -13.69 5.37
N ALA A 78 -1.90 -14.64 6.30
CA ALA A 78 -0.89 -14.97 7.31
C ALA A 78 0.45 -15.43 6.70
N LYS A 79 0.44 -16.12 5.56
CA LYS A 79 1.68 -16.54 4.88
C LYS A 79 2.43 -15.34 4.31
N VAL A 80 1.69 -14.41 3.68
CA VAL A 80 2.26 -13.17 3.13
C VAL A 80 2.84 -12.31 4.26
N PHE A 81 2.08 -12.16 5.35
CA PHE A 81 2.56 -11.41 6.52
C PHE A 81 3.82 -12.03 7.14
N ASN A 82 3.86 -13.35 7.31
CA ASN A 82 5.03 -14.04 7.83
C ASN A 82 6.26 -13.90 6.92
N ARG A 83 6.07 -13.92 5.60
CA ARG A 83 7.15 -13.65 4.65
C ARG A 83 7.67 -12.22 4.79
N TRP A 84 6.79 -11.24 4.88
CA TRP A 84 7.17 -9.85 5.09
C TRP A 84 7.96 -9.67 6.40
N VAL A 85 7.47 -10.21 7.52
CA VAL A 85 8.17 -10.14 8.81
C VAL A 85 9.55 -10.76 8.73
N ARG A 86 9.71 -11.91 8.05
CA ARG A 86 11.03 -12.51 7.79
C ARG A 86 11.91 -11.64 6.92
N GLY A 87 11.37 -10.87 5.99
CA GLY A 87 12.13 -9.91 5.19
C GLY A 87 12.66 -8.72 6.01
N CYS A 88 11.97 -8.36 7.09
CA CYS A 88 12.40 -7.30 8.02
C CYS A 88 13.47 -7.75 9.03
N ASP A 89 13.76 -9.04 9.12
CA ASP A 89 14.81 -9.58 9.98
C ASP A 89 16.20 -9.18 9.42
N PRO A 90 17.07 -8.51 10.19
CA PRO A 90 18.42 -8.15 9.74
C PRO A 90 19.27 -9.30 9.21
N GLU A 91 19.00 -10.54 9.66
CA GLU A 91 19.70 -11.74 9.20
C GLU A 91 19.12 -12.32 7.90
N SER A 92 18.03 -11.74 7.39
CA SER A 92 17.40 -12.16 6.16
C SER A 92 18.21 -11.75 4.93
N SER A 93 18.35 -12.67 3.97
CA SER A 93 18.92 -12.36 2.65
C SER A 93 18.15 -11.28 1.85
N GLN A 94 16.93 -10.93 2.29
CA GLN A 94 16.08 -9.91 1.65
C GLN A 94 16.08 -8.59 2.43
N PHE A 95 16.83 -8.49 3.54
CA PHE A 95 16.86 -7.29 4.35
C PHE A 95 17.69 -6.19 3.68
N GLU A 96 17.05 -5.06 3.43
CA GLU A 96 17.73 -3.82 3.06
C GLU A 96 17.77 -2.88 4.26
N PRO A 97 18.95 -2.52 4.80
CA PRO A 97 19.03 -1.59 5.91
C PRO A 97 18.52 -0.21 5.48
N PRO A 98 17.87 0.55 6.38
CA PRO A 98 17.44 1.91 6.09
C PRO A 98 18.62 2.74 5.57
N ARG A 99 18.51 3.27 4.36
CA ARG A 99 19.53 4.20 3.84
C ARG A 99 19.50 5.44 4.73
N ARG A 100 20.60 5.71 5.45
CA ARG A 100 20.75 7.00 6.13
C ARG A 100 20.64 8.09 5.06
N GLN A 101 19.64 8.96 5.17
CA GLN A 101 19.66 10.20 4.41
C GLN A 101 20.94 10.94 4.80
N ALA A 102 21.80 11.24 3.83
CA ALA A 102 22.93 12.11 4.07
C ALA A 102 22.37 13.42 4.64
N ALA A 103 22.80 13.78 5.86
CA ALA A 103 22.52 15.08 6.40
C ALA A 103 23.02 16.11 5.37
N GLY A 104 22.10 16.89 4.80
CA GLY A 104 22.47 18.00 3.93
C GLY A 104 23.37 18.98 4.71
N PRO A 105 24.27 19.69 4.03
CA PRO A 105 25.08 20.70 4.69
C PRO A 105 24.15 21.79 5.26
N GLY A 106 24.30 22.05 6.56
CA GLY A 106 23.61 23.13 7.27
C GLY A 106 24.20 24.50 7.01
#